data_AF-A0A093BZ36-F1
#
_entry.id   AF-A0A093BZ36-F1
#
_cell.length_a   1.000
_cell.length_b   1.000
_cell.length_c   1.000
_cell.angle_alpha   90.00
_cell.angle_beta   90.00
_cell.angle_gamma   90.00
#
_symmetry.space_group_name_H-M   'P 1'
#
loop_
_entity.id
_entity.type
_entity.pdbx_description
1 polymer ?
#
loop_
_entity_poly.entity_id
_entity_poly.type
_entity_poly.pdbx_seq_one_letter_code
_entity_poly.pdbx_strand_id
1 'polypeptide(L)' 'NCTGVEDFKDCLGNTENFCPTGISCQCKNEKPFCRCAYYRVGWQEYWYMGPKCNHLWNTLDFILVAILPAVGLVIIV' A
#
# COMPACT_ATOMS: atom_id res chain seq x y z
N ASN A 1 7.21 -10.35 15.15
CA ASN A 1 6.62 -10.07 16.47
C ASN A 1 6.65 -8.56 16.68
N CYS A 2 5.50 -7.95 16.95
CA CYS A 2 5.34 -6.50 17.09
C CYS A 2 4.87 -6.09 18.50
N THR A 3 4.82 -7.02 19.45
CA THR A 3 4.41 -6.73 20.83
C THR A 3 5.45 -5.84 21.50
N GLY A 4 5.04 -4.66 21.96
CA GLY A 4 5.93 -3.67 22.59
C GLY A 4 6.86 -2.92 21.62
N VAL A 5 6.64 -3.03 20.30
CA VAL A 5 7.38 -2.27 19.29
C VAL A 5 6.62 -0.99 18.94
N GLU A 6 7.29 0.15 18.91
CA GLU A 6 6.67 1.41 18.50
C GLU A 6 6.16 1.36 17.05
N ASP A 7 5.14 2.16 16.76
CA ASP A 7 4.62 2.30 15.42
C ASP A 7 5.71 2.76 14.43
N PHE A 8 5.68 2.18 13.23
CA PHE A 8 6.62 2.40 12.13
C PHE A 8 8.06 1.91 12.36
N LYS A 9 8.33 1.19 13.47
CA LYS A 9 9.61 0.48 13.66
C LYS A 9 9.61 -0.87 12.96
N ASP A 10 10.81 -1.39 12.74
CA ASP A 10 11.00 -2.70 12.14
C ASP A 10 10.46 -3.82 13.03
N CYS A 11 9.88 -4.83 12.38
CA CYS A 11 9.38 -6.03 13.05
C CYS A 11 10.50 -6.81 13.75
N LEU A 12 10.27 -7.26 14.99
CA LEU A 12 11.22 -8.13 15.71
C LEU A 12 11.01 -9.61 15.32
N GLY A 13 12.10 -10.34 15.05
CA GLY A 13 12.08 -11.78 14.73
C GLY A 13 12.22 -12.10 13.24
N ASN A 14 12.05 -13.37 12.86
CA ASN A 14 12.19 -13.77 11.47
C ASN A 14 10.98 -13.26 10.64
N THR A 15 11.26 -12.37 9.69
CA THR A 15 10.29 -11.83 8.74
C THR A 15 10.54 -12.29 7.31
N GLU A 16 11.49 -13.23 7.12
CA GLU A 16 11.71 -13.89 5.85
C GLU A 16 10.38 -14.47 5.35
N ASN A 17 10.00 -14.06 4.14
CA ASN A 17 8.76 -14.44 3.43
C ASN A 17 7.45 -13.77 3.86
N PHE A 18 7.43 -12.87 4.86
CA PHE A 18 6.22 -12.10 5.16
C PHE A 18 6.00 -11.00 4.10
N CYS A 19 7.05 -10.22 3.84
CA CYS A 19 7.09 -9.22 2.78
C CYS A 19 7.89 -9.73 1.56
N PRO A 20 7.56 -9.26 0.35
CA PRO A 20 8.36 -9.56 -0.83
C PRO A 20 9.79 -9.03 -0.71
N THR A 21 10.70 -9.56 -1.53
CA THR A 21 12.12 -9.22 -1.52
C THR A 21 12.33 -7.71 -1.70
N GLY A 22 13.08 -7.08 -0.80
CA GLY A 22 13.37 -5.64 -0.83
C GLY A 22 12.34 -4.74 -0.13
N ILE A 23 11.29 -5.30 0.49
CA ILE A 23 10.31 -4.54 1.27
C ILE A 23 10.52 -4.81 2.77
N SER A 24 10.63 -3.74 3.56
CA SER A 24 10.78 -3.86 5.02
C SER A 24 9.45 -4.14 5.71
N CYS A 25 9.49 -5.02 6.72
CA CYS A 25 8.39 -5.26 7.64
C CYS A 25 8.41 -4.20 8.74
N GLN A 26 7.29 -3.51 8.94
CA GLN A 26 7.11 -2.55 10.02
C GLN A 26 5.93 -2.92 10.91
N CYS A 27 5.90 -2.39 12.14
CA CYS A 27 4.82 -2.59 13.10
C CYS A 27 3.90 -1.37 13.15
N LYS A 28 2.58 -1.60 13.20
CA LYS A 28 1.58 -0.56 13.49
C LYS A 28 0.48 -1.16 14.35
N ASN A 29 0.13 -0.52 15.46
CA ASN A 29 -0.85 -1.03 16.43
C ASN A 29 -0.54 -2.49 16.83
N GLU A 30 0.74 -2.78 17.11
CA GLU A 30 1.23 -4.12 17.46
C GLU A 30 0.99 -5.20 16.39
N LYS A 31 0.61 -4.81 15.17
CA LYS A 31 0.43 -5.69 14.02
C LYS A 31 1.54 -5.49 12.99
N PRO A 32 2.12 -6.57 12.45
CA PRO A 32 3.10 -6.46 11.37
C PRO A 32 2.41 -6.07 10.06
N PHE A 33 3.01 -5.15 9.32
CA PHE A 33 2.60 -4.76 7.97
C PHE A 33 3.83 -4.53 7.08
N CYS A 34 3.67 -4.71 5.77
CA CYS A 34 4.74 -4.44 4.81
C CYS A 34 4.72 -2.97 4.40
N ARG A 35 5.85 -2.27 4.53
CA ARG A 35 5.97 -0.88 4.06
C ARG A 35 6.19 -0.86 2.56
N CYS A 36 5.11 -0.69 1.82
CA CYS A 36 5.16 -0.64 0.36
C CYS A 36 5.97 0.55 -0.17
N ALA A 37 6.68 0.33 -1.28
CA ALA A 37 7.45 1.36 -1.94
C ALA A 37 6.54 2.44 -2.53
N TYR A 38 7.02 3.68 -2.47
CA TYR A 38 6.45 4.84 -3.12
C TYR A 38 7.55 5.49 -3.95
N TYR A 39 7.23 5.85 -5.19
CA TYR A 39 8.14 6.56 -6.07
C TYR A 39 7.38 7.52 -6.96
N ARG A 40 8.08 8.55 -7.43
CA ARG A 40 7.53 9.59 -8.29
C ARG A 40 8.29 9.60 -9.61
N VAL A 41 7.56 9.59 -10.71
CA VAL A 41 8.11 9.74 -12.06
C VAL A 41 7.46 10.98 -12.68
N GLY A 42 8.21 12.09 -12.73
CA GLY A 42 7.69 13.38 -13.18
C GLY A 42 6.56 13.89 -12.28
N TRP A 43 5.35 13.96 -12.83
CA TRP A 43 4.13 14.41 -12.13
C TRP A 43 3.29 13.26 -11.58
N GLN A 44 3.61 12.01 -11.92
CA GLN A 44 2.85 10.85 -11.51
C GLN A 44 3.45 10.25 -10.24
N GLU A 45 2.60 10.09 -9.23
CA GLU A 45 2.92 9.40 -7.99
C GLU A 45 2.46 7.95 -8.11
N TYR A 46 3.39 7.03 -7.84
CA TYR A 46 3.14 5.60 -7.85
C TYR A 46 3.34 5.06 -6.45
N TRP A 47 2.40 4.25 -6.00
CA TRP A 47 2.51 3.54 -4.73
C TRP A 47 1.99 2.13 -4.88
N TYR A 48 2.62 1.21 -4.16
CA TYR A 48 2.12 -0.15 -4.07
C TYR A 48 1.12 -0.25 -2.90
N MET A 49 0.04 -0.98 -3.12
CA MET A 49 -1.04 -1.22 -2.17
C MET A 49 -1.32 -2.72 -2.00
N GLY A 50 -1.98 -3.05 -0.89
CA GLY A 50 -2.33 -4.41 -0.51
C GLY A 50 -1.39 -5.01 0.55
N PRO A 51 -1.78 -6.15 1.15
CA PRO A 51 -1.07 -6.76 2.28
C PRO A 51 0.37 -7.20 1.94
N LYS A 52 0.66 -7.40 0.66
CA LYS A 52 1.99 -7.77 0.15
C LYS A 52 2.53 -6.79 -0.89
N CYS A 53 1.97 -5.59 -0.99
CA CYS A 53 2.41 -4.58 -1.97
C CYS A 53 2.30 -5.06 -3.44
N ASN A 54 1.29 -5.87 -3.75
CA ASN A 54 1.14 -6.49 -5.08
C ASN A 54 0.38 -5.61 -6.08
N HIS A 55 -0.34 -4.59 -5.61
CA HIS A 55 -1.15 -3.73 -6.47
C HIS A 55 -0.42 -2.41 -6.71
N LEU A 56 0.04 -2.16 -7.92
CA LEU A 56 0.54 -0.85 -8.30
C LEU A 56 -0.65 0.08 -8.51
N TRP A 57 -0.65 1.22 -7.83
CA TRP A 57 -1.62 2.28 -7.99
C TRP A 57 -0.91 3.58 -8.31
N ASN A 58 -1.60 4.43 -9.07
CA ASN A 58 -1.24 5.82 -9.26
C ASN A 58 -2.44 6.73 -9.01
N THR A 59 -2.22 8.05 -9.03
CA THR A 59 -3.28 9.05 -8.82
C THR A 59 -4.41 8.92 -9.86
N LEU A 60 -4.07 8.55 -11.10
CA LEU A 60 -5.02 8.39 -12.20
C LEU A 60 -5.92 7.17 -11.99
N ASP A 61 -5.40 6.06 -11.47
CA ASP A 61 -6.18 4.87 -11.11
C ASP A 61 -7.22 5.21 -10.03
N PHE A 62 -6.83 6.01 -9.03
CA PHE A 62 -7.74 6.45 -7.98
C PHE A 62 -8.87 7.34 -8.52
N ILE A 63 -8.52 8.28 -9.41
CA ILE A 63 -9.49 9.14 -10.10
C ILE A 63 -10.46 8.31 -10.94
N LEU A 64 -9.95 7.33 -11.70
CA LEU A 64 -10.78 6.43 -12.51
C LEU A 64 -11.79 5.66 -11.65
N VAL A 65 -11.34 5.04 -10.56
CA VAL A 65 -12.22 4.27 -9.67
C VAL A 65 -13.30 5.16 -9.03
N ALA A 66 -12.97 6.41 -8.69
CA ALA A 66 -13.93 7.35 -8.12
C ALA A 66 -14.94 7.90 -9.15
N ILE A 67 -14.49 8.18 -10.38
CA ILE A 67 -15.30 8.88 -11.40
C ILE A 67 -16.14 7.91 -12.25
N LEU A 68 -15.61 6.73 -12.59
CA LEU A 68 -16.31 5.78 -13.49
C LEU A 68 -17.74 5.43 -13.03
N PRO A 69 -18.01 5.18 -11.73
CA PRO A 69 -19.37 4.91 -11.27
C PRO A 69 -20.31 6.11 -11.46
N ALA A 70 -19.82 7.33 -11.20
CA ALA A 70 -20.60 8.55 -11.37
C ALA A 70 -20.94 8.80 -12.85
N VAL A 71 -19.98 8.61 -13.74
CA VAL A 71 -20.21 8.73 -15.20
C VAL A 71 -21.21 7.68 -15.68
N GLY A 72 -21.11 6.44 -15.19
CA GLY A 72 -22.06 5.39 -15.51
C GLY A 72 -23.49 5.75 -15.12
N LEU A 73 -23.68 6.32 -13.93
CA LEU A 73 -24.99 6.78 -13.46
C LEU A 73 -25.55 7.91 -14.34
N VAL A 74 -24.72 8.85 -14.79
CA VAL A 74 -25.14 9.96 -15.68
C VAL A 74 -25.64 9.46 -17.04
N ILE A 75 -25.10 8.35 -17.55
CA ILE A 75 -25.49 7.79 -18.85
C ILE A 75 -26.81 7.01 -18.77
N ILE A 76 -27.12 6.43 -17.60
CA ILE A 76 -28.32 5.60 -17.40
C ILE A 76 -29.59 6.45 -17.21
N VAL A 77 -29.46 7.69 -16.74
CA VAL A 77 -30.59 8.62 -16.47
C VAL A 77 -31.01 9.45 -17.67
#